data_AF-A0A9F5MYR9-F1
#
_entry.id   AF-A0A9F5MYR9-F1
#
_cell.length_a   1.000
_cell.length_b   1.000
_cell.length_c   1.000
_cell.angle_alpha   90.00
_cell.angle_beta   90.00
_cell.angle_gamma   90.00
#
_symmetry.space_group_name_H-M   'P 1'
#
loop_
_entity.id
_entity.type
_entity.pdbx_description
1 polymer ?
#
loop_
_entity_poly.entity_id
_entity_poly.type
_entity_poly.pdbx_seq_one_letter_code
_entity_poly.pdbx_strand_id
1 'polypeptide(L)'
;YSHHLTLGWTFSYLFFFHKFTSFKYPQTTVFTKAVQLLLILKMVSVADEVQEFIQVKKQEVTSCPRSPEIGVIPQMPGLVEILCYSYCYVGLMTGLFYRYRTYHDWLNQPDPSVIPTWKPLRYRLIMIPVFATSFLAVSHFFPPNYVESDAFYERGLCFRLFYAMLYSFVFRLRNYVTWTAWTMFISAYWHGLCPGYHLSFLTIPFCLVAEEAMESGVLRHLSLSGRVFGDWIHWFLKMMAYDYLCVGFHLRTFEGTIRYWRSVYYCVHVGAVGFFVVGKVLGSQRNRGSLKGKGGTPENRQRQE
;
A
#
# COMPACT_ATOMS: atom_id res chain seq x y z
N TYR A 1 -11.72 -14.91 -13.14
CA TYR A 1 -10.89 -16.12 -13.39
C TYR A 1 -9.56 -15.79 -14.06
N SER A 2 -9.52 -15.08 -15.19
CA SER A 2 -8.26 -14.79 -15.91
C SER A 2 -7.21 -14.01 -15.07
N HIS A 3 -7.61 -12.95 -14.35
CA HIS A 3 -6.66 -12.09 -13.62
C HIS A 3 -5.88 -12.77 -12.49
N HIS A 4 -6.53 -13.65 -11.70
CA HIS A 4 -5.84 -14.41 -10.65
C HIS A 4 -4.83 -15.40 -11.24
N LEU A 5 -5.10 -15.92 -12.43
CA LEU A 5 -4.24 -16.87 -13.13
C LEU A 5 -3.03 -16.16 -13.72
N THR A 6 -3.22 -14.98 -14.34
CA THR A 6 -2.14 -14.11 -14.80
C THR A 6 -1.25 -13.64 -13.65
N LEU A 7 -1.85 -13.20 -12.54
CA LEU A 7 -1.11 -12.85 -11.32
C LEU A 7 -0.31 -14.05 -10.80
N GLY A 8 -0.95 -15.21 -10.61
CA GLY A 8 -0.26 -16.41 -10.13
C GLY A 8 0.91 -16.83 -11.04
N TRP A 9 0.74 -16.76 -12.36
CA TRP A 9 1.79 -17.04 -13.33
C TRP A 9 2.95 -16.05 -13.25
N THR A 10 2.66 -14.75 -13.21
CA THR A 10 3.70 -13.70 -13.13
C THR A 10 4.51 -13.78 -11.84
N PHE A 11 3.88 -14.05 -10.70
CA PHE A 11 4.58 -14.28 -9.42
C PHE A 11 5.41 -15.56 -9.44
N SER A 12 4.90 -16.64 -10.03
CA SER A 12 5.65 -17.91 -10.18
C SER A 12 6.88 -17.75 -11.07
N TYR A 13 6.75 -17.01 -12.18
CA TYR A 13 7.85 -16.66 -13.07
C TYR A 13 8.92 -15.84 -12.35
N LEU A 14 8.52 -14.80 -11.60
CA LEU A 14 9.42 -14.02 -10.75
C LEU A 14 10.16 -14.90 -9.75
N PHE A 15 9.46 -15.79 -9.06
CA PHE A 15 10.03 -16.70 -8.07
C PHE A 15 11.09 -17.62 -8.70
N PHE A 16 10.77 -18.24 -9.83
CA PHE A 16 11.68 -19.13 -10.56
C PHE A 16 12.98 -18.41 -10.96
N PHE A 17 12.89 -17.25 -11.60
CA PHE A 17 14.07 -16.51 -12.08
C PHE A 17 14.84 -15.75 -11.00
N HIS A 18 14.25 -15.52 -9.82
CA HIS A 18 14.97 -14.91 -8.71
C HIS A 18 15.66 -15.95 -7.82
N LYS A 19 15.09 -17.15 -7.66
CA LYS A 19 15.57 -18.16 -6.71
C LYS A 19 16.14 -19.41 -7.36
N PHE A 20 15.48 -19.94 -8.38
CA PHE A 20 15.84 -21.23 -8.97
C PHE A 20 17.08 -21.12 -9.86
N THR A 21 17.21 -20.02 -10.61
CA THR A 21 18.39 -19.74 -11.43
C THR A 21 19.62 -19.38 -10.58
N SER A 22 19.46 -18.73 -9.42
CA SER A 22 20.58 -18.45 -8.49
C SER A 22 21.25 -19.71 -7.92
N PHE A 23 20.59 -20.86 -7.96
CA PHE A 23 21.14 -22.11 -7.44
C PHE A 23 22.12 -22.80 -8.42
N LYS A 24 22.03 -22.51 -9.74
CA LYS A 24 22.86 -23.15 -10.78
C LYS A 24 23.56 -22.19 -11.74
N TYR A 25 23.17 -20.92 -11.79
CA TYR A 25 23.68 -19.92 -12.73
C TYR A 25 24.22 -18.69 -11.99
N PRO A 26 25.14 -17.93 -12.61
CA PRO A 26 25.63 -16.67 -12.03
C PRO A 26 24.48 -15.70 -11.73
N GLN A 27 24.62 -14.95 -10.64
CA GLN A 27 23.64 -13.96 -10.20
C GLN A 27 23.28 -13.00 -11.35
N THR A 28 21.98 -12.86 -11.64
CA THR A 28 21.51 -11.90 -12.65
C THR A 28 21.84 -10.47 -12.21
N THR A 29 22.26 -9.63 -13.16
CA THR A 29 22.62 -8.24 -12.87
C THR A 29 21.42 -7.46 -12.32
N VAL A 30 21.67 -6.43 -11.51
CA VAL A 30 20.62 -5.54 -10.97
C VAL A 30 19.77 -4.95 -12.10
N PHE A 31 20.39 -4.70 -13.27
CA PHE A 31 19.72 -4.22 -14.46
C PHE A 31 18.84 -5.27 -15.16
N THR A 32 19.32 -6.51 -15.32
CA THR A 32 18.52 -7.61 -15.90
C THR A 32 17.30 -7.90 -15.05
N LYS A 33 17.50 -7.90 -13.72
CA LYS A 33 16.40 -7.89 -12.78
C LYS A 33 15.48 -6.73 -13.21
N ALA A 34 15.95 -5.46 -13.27
CA ALA A 34 15.14 -4.22 -13.52
C ALA A 34 14.13 -4.36 -14.63
N VAL A 35 14.63 -4.80 -15.76
CA VAL A 35 13.84 -5.01 -16.96
C VAL A 35 12.75 -6.07 -16.72
N GLN A 36 13.08 -7.19 -16.09
CA GLN A 36 12.14 -8.27 -15.82
C GLN A 36 10.96 -7.83 -14.92
N LEU A 37 11.21 -7.01 -13.90
CA LEU A 37 10.16 -6.48 -13.02
C LEU A 37 9.24 -5.50 -13.73
N LEU A 38 9.82 -4.57 -14.47
CA LEU A 38 9.05 -3.57 -15.22
C LEU A 38 8.15 -4.25 -16.24
N LEU A 39 8.66 -5.26 -16.95
CA LEU A 39 7.87 -6.06 -17.87
C LEU A 39 6.69 -6.74 -17.17
N ILE A 40 6.92 -7.33 -16.00
CA ILE A 40 5.87 -8.04 -15.27
C ILE A 40 4.83 -7.07 -14.73
N LEU A 41 5.25 -5.95 -14.16
CA LEU A 41 4.33 -4.92 -13.68
C LEU A 41 3.48 -4.36 -14.83
N LYS A 42 4.08 -4.16 -16.02
CA LYS A 42 3.35 -3.81 -17.25
C LYS A 42 2.34 -4.88 -17.66
N MET A 43 2.68 -6.16 -17.60
CA MET A 43 1.76 -7.25 -17.95
C MET A 43 0.59 -7.39 -16.98
N VAL A 44 0.85 -7.25 -15.68
CA VAL A 44 -0.20 -7.23 -14.66
C VAL A 44 -1.12 -6.02 -14.85
N SER A 45 -0.55 -4.83 -15.10
CA SER A 45 -1.34 -3.62 -15.37
C SER A 45 -2.25 -3.77 -16.58
N VAL A 46 -1.73 -4.29 -17.70
CA VAL A 46 -2.54 -4.54 -18.91
C VAL A 46 -3.68 -5.52 -18.60
N ALA A 47 -3.40 -6.59 -17.84
CA ALA A 47 -4.42 -7.56 -17.49
C ALA A 47 -5.55 -6.96 -16.63
N ASP A 48 -5.20 -6.07 -15.69
CA ASP A 48 -6.16 -5.35 -14.85
C ASP A 48 -6.99 -4.35 -15.69
N GLU A 49 -6.34 -3.54 -16.53
CA GLU A 49 -7.00 -2.57 -17.43
C GLU A 49 -7.96 -3.27 -18.43
N VAL A 50 -7.57 -4.43 -18.95
CA VAL A 50 -8.44 -5.25 -19.82
C VAL A 50 -9.64 -5.80 -19.04
N GLN A 51 -9.44 -6.20 -17.79
CA GLN A 51 -10.54 -6.66 -16.95
C GLN A 51 -11.52 -5.52 -16.64
N GLU A 52 -11.03 -4.33 -16.31
CA GLU A 52 -11.84 -3.14 -16.07
C GLU A 52 -12.70 -2.81 -17.30
N PHE A 53 -12.10 -2.80 -18.49
CA PHE A 53 -12.83 -2.63 -19.75
C PHE A 53 -13.95 -3.65 -19.97
N ILE A 54 -13.68 -4.93 -19.72
CA ILE A 54 -14.70 -5.99 -19.85
C ILE A 54 -15.85 -5.77 -18.85
N GLN A 55 -15.57 -5.31 -17.64
CA GLN A 55 -16.58 -5.03 -16.62
C GLN A 55 -17.46 -3.84 -17.02
N VAL A 56 -16.85 -2.74 -17.44
CA VAL A 56 -17.57 -1.54 -17.90
C VAL A 56 -18.46 -1.87 -19.10
N LYS A 57 -17.93 -2.59 -20.10
CA LYS A 57 -18.70 -3.01 -21.28
C LYS A 57 -19.90 -3.91 -20.92
N LYS A 58 -19.77 -4.77 -19.90
CA LYS A 58 -20.90 -5.58 -19.39
C LYS A 58 -21.96 -4.73 -18.69
N GLN A 59 -21.54 -3.69 -17.96
CA GLN A 59 -22.47 -2.77 -17.29
C GLN A 59 -23.23 -1.88 -18.27
N GLU A 60 -22.59 -1.39 -19.33
CA GLU A 60 -23.25 -0.64 -20.41
C GLU A 60 -24.33 -1.47 -21.13
N VAL A 61 -24.15 -2.79 -21.26
CA VAL A 61 -25.17 -3.68 -21.83
C VAL A 61 -26.36 -3.89 -20.88
N THR A 62 -26.15 -3.73 -19.57
CA THR A 62 -27.15 -3.99 -18.53
C THR A 62 -27.88 -2.71 -18.06
N SER A 63 -27.32 -1.52 -18.33
CA SER A 63 -27.82 -0.23 -17.84
C SER A 63 -27.66 0.88 -18.89
N CYS A 64 -28.47 1.95 -18.83
CA CYS A 64 -28.40 3.07 -19.78
C CYS A 64 -26.97 3.62 -19.96
N PRO A 65 -26.60 4.08 -21.17
CA PRO A 65 -25.24 4.51 -21.47
C PRO A 65 -24.83 5.68 -20.57
N ARG A 66 -23.79 5.44 -19.75
CA ARG A 66 -23.07 6.50 -19.03
C ARG A 66 -21.98 7.05 -19.94
N SER A 67 -21.58 8.30 -19.71
CA SER A 67 -20.42 8.89 -20.39
C SER A 67 -19.17 8.00 -20.21
N PRO A 68 -18.26 7.93 -21.20
CA PRO A 68 -17.07 7.10 -21.09
C PRO A 68 -16.29 7.44 -19.82
N GLU A 69 -16.06 6.43 -18.98
CA GLU A 69 -15.32 6.60 -17.72
C GLU A 69 -13.88 7.01 -18.03
N ILE A 70 -13.45 8.14 -17.45
CA ILE A 70 -12.12 8.71 -17.65
C ILE A 70 -11.08 7.72 -17.11
N GLY A 71 -10.23 7.19 -17.98
CA GLY A 71 -9.12 6.29 -17.62
C GLY A 71 -9.26 4.85 -18.07
N VAL A 72 -10.41 4.45 -18.64
CA VAL A 72 -10.63 3.10 -19.20
C VAL A 72 -10.10 3.02 -20.63
N ILE A 73 -9.54 1.88 -21.02
CA ILE A 73 -9.06 1.65 -22.39
C ILE A 73 -10.20 1.72 -23.41
N PRO A 74 -9.98 2.30 -24.61
CA PRO A 74 -11.07 2.53 -25.56
C PRO A 74 -11.41 1.29 -26.38
N GLN A 75 -10.40 0.44 -26.62
CA GLN A 75 -10.52 -0.79 -27.40
C GLN A 75 -9.68 -1.90 -26.78
N MET A 76 -10.03 -3.15 -27.10
CA MET A 76 -9.30 -4.32 -26.64
C MET A 76 -7.92 -4.37 -27.32
N PRO A 77 -6.82 -4.42 -26.55
CA PRO A 77 -5.49 -4.33 -27.12
C PRO A 77 -5.12 -5.60 -27.90
N GLY A 78 -4.54 -5.41 -29.07
CA GLY A 78 -3.98 -6.50 -29.87
C GLY A 78 -2.66 -7.01 -29.32
N LEU A 79 -2.25 -8.23 -29.72
CA LEU A 79 -0.96 -8.81 -29.29
C LEU A 79 0.23 -7.92 -29.66
N VAL A 80 0.22 -7.33 -30.87
CA VAL A 80 1.28 -6.45 -31.34
C VAL A 80 1.37 -5.19 -30.50
N GLU A 81 0.23 -4.58 -30.16
CA GLU A 81 0.19 -3.37 -29.33
C GLU A 81 0.72 -3.65 -27.91
N ILE A 82 0.38 -4.81 -27.35
CA ILE A 82 0.90 -5.26 -26.05
C ILE A 82 2.42 -5.44 -26.12
N LEU A 83 2.95 -6.07 -27.17
CA LEU A 83 4.40 -6.23 -27.34
C LEU A 83 5.11 -4.87 -27.50
N CYS A 84 4.56 -3.98 -28.33
CA CYS A 84 5.09 -2.63 -28.52
C CYS A 84 5.08 -1.81 -27.22
N TYR A 85 4.01 -1.90 -26.43
CA TYR A 85 3.93 -1.31 -25.10
C TYR A 85 4.96 -1.91 -24.13
N SER A 86 5.10 -3.23 -24.12
CA SER A 86 6.00 -3.97 -23.23
C SER A 86 7.45 -3.56 -23.43
N TYR A 87 7.91 -3.59 -24.68
CA TYR A 87 9.28 -3.33 -25.09
C TYR A 87 9.54 -1.87 -25.48
N CYS A 88 8.58 -0.97 -25.24
CA CYS A 88 8.78 0.45 -25.45
C CYS A 88 9.98 0.96 -24.64
N TYR A 89 11.01 1.41 -25.35
CA TYR A 89 12.29 1.87 -24.80
C TYR A 89 12.12 2.88 -23.66
N VAL A 90 11.19 3.82 -23.82
CA VAL A 90 10.93 4.87 -22.82
C VAL A 90 10.57 4.25 -21.48
N GLY A 91 9.69 3.26 -21.42
CA GLY A 91 9.34 2.59 -20.17
C GLY A 91 10.36 1.56 -19.68
N LEU A 92 11.15 0.97 -20.57
CA LEU A 92 12.11 -0.07 -20.21
C LEU A 92 13.40 0.50 -19.60
N MET A 93 13.91 1.61 -20.16
CA MET A 93 15.22 2.16 -19.80
C MET A 93 15.15 3.28 -18.77
N THR A 94 14.07 4.07 -18.76
CA THR A 94 13.94 5.17 -17.79
C THR A 94 13.40 4.72 -16.43
N GLY A 95 12.98 3.46 -16.31
CA GLY A 95 12.41 2.89 -15.08
C GLY A 95 11.02 3.44 -14.72
N LEU A 96 10.42 4.24 -15.60
CA LEU A 96 9.10 4.82 -15.39
C LEU A 96 8.01 3.81 -15.76
N PHE A 97 7.29 3.34 -14.75
CA PHE A 97 6.06 2.58 -14.95
C PHE A 97 4.93 3.53 -15.36
N TYR A 98 4.25 3.19 -16.45
CA TYR A 98 3.03 3.85 -16.91
C TYR A 98 2.04 2.82 -17.44
N ARG A 99 0.74 3.12 -17.31
CA ARG A 99 -0.37 2.26 -17.73
C ARG A 99 -0.48 2.12 -19.25
N TYR A 100 -1.14 1.07 -19.73
CA TYR A 100 -1.36 0.87 -21.16
C TYR A 100 -2.20 1.99 -21.76
N ARG A 101 -3.24 2.45 -21.06
CA ARG A 101 -4.04 3.61 -21.48
C ARG A 101 -3.18 4.83 -21.80
N THR A 102 -2.19 5.13 -20.95
CA THR A 102 -1.28 6.26 -21.16
C THR A 102 -0.43 6.09 -22.42
N TYR A 103 0.01 4.87 -22.72
CA TYR A 103 0.73 4.57 -23.95
C TYR A 103 -0.14 4.72 -25.20
N HIS A 104 -1.36 4.19 -25.14
CA HIS A 104 -2.32 4.29 -26.23
C HIS A 104 -2.70 5.74 -26.51
N ASP A 105 -2.98 6.53 -25.47
CA ASP A 105 -3.26 7.95 -25.61
C ASP A 105 -2.06 8.68 -26.19
N TRP A 106 -0.84 8.38 -25.73
CA TRP A 106 0.35 9.03 -26.28
C TRP A 106 0.52 8.82 -27.79
N LEU A 107 0.11 7.68 -28.33
CA LEU A 107 0.20 7.38 -29.77
C LEU A 107 -0.99 7.90 -30.59
N ASN A 108 -2.20 7.84 -30.03
CA ASN A 108 -3.44 8.04 -30.77
C ASN A 108 -4.17 9.36 -30.43
N GLN A 109 -3.60 10.19 -29.54
CA GLN A 109 -4.20 11.48 -29.17
C GLN A 109 -4.08 12.50 -30.33
N PRO A 110 -5.20 13.01 -30.87
CA PRO A 110 -5.19 13.96 -31.98
C PRO A 110 -4.77 15.38 -31.57
N ASP A 111 -5.00 15.77 -30.30
CA ASP A 111 -4.60 17.08 -29.78
C ASP A 111 -3.95 16.97 -28.38
N PRO A 112 -2.61 17.11 -28.30
CA PRO A 112 -1.87 17.11 -27.04
C PRO A 112 -2.16 18.32 -26.14
N SER A 113 -2.61 19.45 -26.71
CA SER A 113 -2.80 20.70 -25.97
C SER A 113 -4.03 20.71 -25.06
N VAL A 114 -4.97 19.79 -25.31
CA VAL A 114 -6.21 19.62 -24.54
C VAL A 114 -5.96 18.96 -23.17
N ILE A 115 -4.87 18.21 -23.01
CA ILE A 115 -4.56 17.56 -21.73
C ILE A 115 -3.96 18.61 -20.78
N PRO A 116 -4.59 18.92 -19.64
CA PRO A 116 -4.05 19.89 -18.69
C PRO A 116 -2.86 19.28 -17.92
N THR A 117 -1.69 19.21 -18.56
CA THR A 117 -0.44 18.66 -17.98
C THR A 117 0.23 19.63 -17.03
N TRP A 118 0.13 20.95 -17.31
CA TRP A 118 0.83 21.99 -16.57
C TRP A 118 0.32 22.17 -15.14
N LYS A 119 -1.00 22.10 -14.91
CA LYS A 119 -1.59 22.27 -13.57
C LYS A 119 -1.08 21.17 -12.61
N PRO A 120 -1.23 19.86 -12.90
CA PRO A 120 -0.70 18.79 -12.06
C PRO A 120 0.82 18.85 -11.88
N LEU A 121 1.55 19.18 -12.94
CA LEU A 121 3.01 19.29 -12.90
C LEU A 121 3.45 20.41 -11.94
N ARG A 122 2.83 21.59 -12.02
CA ARG A 122 3.12 22.73 -11.15
C ARG A 122 2.84 22.41 -9.67
N TYR A 123 1.74 21.72 -9.37
CA TYR A 123 1.43 21.30 -8.00
C TYR A 123 2.45 20.28 -7.45
N ARG A 124 3.01 19.41 -8.30
CA ARG A 124 4.07 18.49 -7.87
C ARG A 124 5.41 19.22 -7.69
N LEU A 125 5.77 20.08 -8.65
CA LEU A 125 7.02 20.86 -8.62
C LEU A 125 7.12 21.79 -7.41
N ILE A 126 6.03 22.48 -7.05
CA ILE A 126 6.05 23.42 -5.90
C ILE A 126 6.28 22.70 -4.57
N MET A 127 5.94 21.42 -4.47
CA MET A 127 6.18 20.61 -3.28
C MET A 127 7.60 20.05 -3.21
N ILE A 128 8.36 20.02 -4.31
CA ILE A 128 9.73 19.49 -4.33
C ILE A 128 10.65 20.29 -3.38
N PRO A 129 10.71 21.64 -3.42
CA PRO A 129 11.52 22.40 -2.48
C PRO A 129 11.12 22.17 -1.02
N VAL A 130 9.82 22.03 -0.74
CA VAL A 130 9.30 21.78 0.61
C VAL A 130 9.77 20.42 1.12
N PHE A 131 9.65 19.37 0.31
CA PHE A 131 10.13 18.04 0.67
C PHE A 131 11.65 17.96 0.75
N ALA A 132 12.37 18.63 -0.16
CA ALA A 132 13.83 18.65 -0.17
C ALA A 132 14.40 19.37 1.06
N THR A 133 13.87 20.55 1.39
CA THR A 133 14.29 21.30 2.58
C THR A 133 13.93 20.57 3.87
N SER A 134 12.73 19.99 3.96
CA SER A 134 12.32 19.15 5.10
C SER A 134 13.21 17.93 5.25
N PHE A 135 13.54 17.24 4.16
CA PHE A 135 14.45 16.09 4.15
C PHE A 135 15.83 16.49 4.65
N LEU A 136 16.41 17.57 4.14
CA LEU A 136 17.73 18.05 4.55
C LEU A 136 17.74 18.49 6.02
N ALA A 137 16.73 19.25 6.45
CA ALA A 137 16.63 19.72 7.83
C ALA A 137 16.53 18.54 8.81
N VAL A 138 15.58 17.62 8.60
CA VAL A 138 15.41 16.48 9.52
C VAL A 138 16.61 15.54 9.45
N SER A 139 17.20 15.30 8.28
CA SER A 139 18.41 14.46 8.17
C SER A 139 19.64 15.09 8.83
N HIS A 140 19.72 16.43 8.89
CA HIS A 140 20.79 17.14 9.58
C HIS A 140 20.66 17.04 11.10
N PHE A 141 19.46 17.27 11.64
CA PHE A 141 19.22 17.20 13.09
C PHE A 141 19.09 15.78 13.64
N PHE A 142 18.57 14.85 12.82
CA PHE A 142 18.26 13.46 13.20
C PHE A 142 18.88 12.51 12.17
N PRO A 143 20.20 12.26 12.25
CA PRO A 143 20.90 11.46 11.24
C PRO A 143 20.35 10.02 11.21
N PRO A 144 20.09 9.47 10.00
CA PRO A 144 19.45 8.16 9.89
C PRO A 144 20.28 7.02 10.49
N ASN A 145 21.60 7.13 10.46
CA ASN A 145 22.51 6.09 10.96
C ASN A 145 22.47 5.97 12.50
N TYR A 146 21.87 6.94 13.21
CA TYR A 146 21.79 6.90 14.67
C TYR A 146 20.96 5.71 15.19
N VAL A 147 19.93 5.26 14.46
CA VAL A 147 19.07 4.12 14.86
C VAL A 147 19.86 2.81 14.97
N GLU A 148 20.95 2.68 14.20
CA GLU A 148 21.83 1.51 14.23
C GLU A 148 22.84 1.56 15.37
N SER A 149 23.06 2.72 15.99
CA SER A 149 24.05 2.91 17.05
C SER A 149 23.57 2.39 18.40
N ASP A 150 24.49 1.92 19.24
CA ASP A 150 24.17 1.44 20.59
C ASP A 150 23.62 2.56 21.50
N ALA A 151 24.09 3.81 21.30
CA ALA A 151 23.62 4.98 22.03
C ALA A 151 22.12 5.28 21.86
N PHE A 152 21.52 4.84 20.75
CA PHE A 152 20.07 4.94 20.54
C PHE A 152 19.30 4.04 21.52
N TYR A 153 19.84 2.84 21.77
CA TYR A 153 19.25 1.83 22.64
C TYR A 153 19.42 2.10 24.13
N GLU A 154 20.11 3.17 24.52
CA GLU A 154 20.19 3.65 25.90
C GLU A 154 19.07 4.67 26.23
N ARG A 155 18.43 5.26 25.21
CA ARG A 155 17.38 6.29 25.38
C ARG A 155 16.05 5.70 25.84
N GLY A 156 15.17 6.50 26.44
CA GLY A 156 13.84 6.04 26.86
C GLY A 156 12.90 5.63 25.71
N LEU A 157 11.85 4.85 26.03
CA LEU A 157 10.90 4.32 25.04
C LEU A 157 10.24 5.41 24.18
N CYS A 158 9.74 6.48 24.81
CA CYS A 158 9.09 7.59 24.11
C CYS A 158 10.03 8.25 23.09
N PHE A 159 11.30 8.39 23.45
CA PHE A 159 12.30 8.95 22.54
C PHE A 159 12.54 8.03 21.34
N ARG A 160 12.65 6.71 21.54
CA ARG A 160 12.84 5.75 20.44
C ARG A 160 11.66 5.73 19.46
N LEU A 161 10.44 5.82 19.99
CA LEU A 161 9.23 5.90 19.17
C LEU A 161 9.13 7.24 18.41
N PHE A 162 9.43 8.34 19.08
CA PHE A 162 9.47 9.67 18.45
C PHE A 162 10.54 9.74 17.34
N TYR A 163 11.74 9.21 17.60
CA TYR A 163 12.79 9.15 16.61
C TYR A 163 12.40 8.27 15.42
N ALA A 164 11.73 7.15 15.65
CA ALA A 164 11.22 6.29 14.58
C ALA A 164 10.17 7.00 13.71
N MET A 165 9.35 7.87 14.29
CA MET A 165 8.43 8.74 13.55
C MET A 165 9.19 9.72 12.65
N LEU A 166 10.19 10.44 13.18
CA LEU A 166 11.01 11.38 12.40
C LEU A 166 11.81 10.66 11.30
N TYR A 167 12.35 9.49 11.63
CA TYR A 167 13.10 8.65 10.71
C TYR A 167 12.23 8.11 9.57
N SER A 168 11.02 7.66 9.90
CA SER A 168 10.04 7.22 8.91
C SER A 168 9.52 8.38 8.06
N PHE A 169 9.41 9.58 8.63
CA PHE A 169 9.12 10.80 7.88
C PHE A 169 10.22 11.10 6.84
N VAL A 170 11.51 11.05 7.21
CA VAL A 170 12.64 11.20 6.27
C VAL A 170 12.63 10.12 5.19
N PHE A 171 12.41 8.86 5.58
CA PHE A 171 12.30 7.75 4.65
C PHE A 171 11.12 7.95 3.68
N ARG A 172 9.97 8.40 4.18
CA ARG A 172 8.81 8.74 3.34
C ARG A 172 9.12 9.89 2.41
N LEU A 173 9.74 10.99 2.85
CA LEU A 173 10.11 12.09 1.96
C LEU A 173 11.06 11.65 0.84
N ARG A 174 12.05 10.81 1.17
CA ARG A 174 12.96 10.22 0.20
C ARG A 174 12.23 9.34 -0.83
N ASN A 175 11.21 8.61 -0.39
CA ASN A 175 10.45 7.68 -1.23
C ASN A 175 9.13 8.26 -1.79
N TYR A 176 8.68 9.46 -1.39
CA TYR A 176 7.48 10.11 -1.95
C TYR A 176 7.75 10.61 -3.38
N VAL A 177 9.04 10.80 -3.70
CA VAL A 177 9.52 10.94 -5.09
C VAL A 177 9.29 9.64 -5.88
N THR A 178 9.23 8.49 -5.22
CA THR A 178 8.97 7.15 -5.76
C THR A 178 7.60 6.59 -5.30
N TRP A 179 6.54 7.15 -5.88
CA TRP A 179 5.15 6.64 -6.04
C TRP A 179 4.82 5.34 -5.29
N THR A 180 3.99 5.33 -4.23
CA THR A 180 4.13 4.34 -3.14
C THR A 180 2.88 3.52 -2.78
N ALA A 181 2.99 2.19 -2.97
CA ALA A 181 2.41 1.09 -2.18
C ALA A 181 2.67 -0.22 -2.94
N TRP A 182 2.19 -0.28 -4.18
CA TRP A 182 2.47 -1.36 -5.14
C TRP A 182 3.97 -1.45 -5.48
N THR A 183 4.60 -0.30 -5.69
CA THR A 183 6.05 -0.16 -5.85
C THR A 183 6.85 -0.60 -4.63
N MET A 184 6.30 -0.56 -3.41
CA MET A 184 7.02 -1.03 -2.22
C MET A 184 6.94 -2.54 -2.06
N PHE A 185 5.82 -3.15 -2.42
CA PHE A 185 5.69 -4.61 -2.46
C PHE A 185 6.57 -5.22 -3.55
N ILE A 186 6.47 -4.68 -4.76
CA ILE A 186 7.31 -5.00 -5.91
C ILE A 186 8.78 -4.63 -5.61
N SER A 187 9.00 -3.50 -4.94
CA SER A 187 10.15 -3.01 -4.18
C SER A 187 10.91 -4.07 -3.39
N ALA A 188 10.22 -4.65 -2.42
CA ALA A 188 10.78 -5.63 -1.51
C ALA A 188 10.98 -7.00 -2.15
N TYR A 189 10.07 -7.41 -3.04
CA TYR A 189 10.29 -8.59 -3.86
C TYR A 189 11.56 -8.43 -4.73
N TRP A 190 11.91 -7.18 -5.02
CA TRP A 190 13.00 -6.83 -5.91
C TRP A 190 14.38 -6.64 -5.26
N HIS A 191 14.47 -5.90 -4.16
CA HIS A 191 15.74 -5.61 -3.50
C HIS A 191 16.34 -6.82 -2.74
N GLY A 192 15.74 -8.00 -2.92
CA GLY A 192 16.17 -9.27 -2.34
C GLY A 192 15.31 -9.68 -1.16
N LEU A 193 15.46 -10.93 -0.74
CA LEU A 193 14.89 -11.51 0.49
C LEU A 193 15.53 -10.89 1.74
N CYS A 194 15.58 -9.56 1.82
CA CYS A 194 16.00 -8.82 2.99
C CYS A 194 14.95 -9.10 4.07
N PRO A 195 15.31 -9.82 5.16
CA PRO A 195 14.32 -10.32 6.11
C PRO A 195 13.49 -9.21 6.77
N GLY A 196 14.04 -7.99 6.90
CA GLY A 196 13.31 -6.85 7.44
C GLY A 196 12.06 -6.47 6.64
N TYR A 197 12.09 -6.65 5.30
CA TYR A 197 10.92 -6.42 4.46
C TYR A 197 9.80 -7.42 4.76
N HIS A 198 10.14 -8.71 4.79
CA HIS A 198 9.15 -9.77 5.02
C HIS A 198 8.52 -9.67 6.40
N LEU A 199 9.30 -9.40 7.44
CA LEU A 199 8.79 -9.19 8.80
C LEU A 199 7.75 -8.05 8.84
N SER A 200 8.05 -6.95 8.16
CA SER A 200 7.16 -5.80 8.08
C SER A 200 5.89 -6.14 7.30
N PHE A 201 6.00 -6.81 6.15
CA PHE A 201 4.83 -7.24 5.36
C PHE A 201 3.95 -8.25 6.07
N LEU A 202 4.51 -9.19 6.82
CA LEU A 202 3.72 -10.15 7.61
C LEU A 202 2.91 -9.45 8.70
N THR A 203 3.42 -8.33 9.23
CA THR A 203 2.74 -7.57 10.28
C THR A 203 1.64 -6.66 9.71
N ILE A 204 1.69 -6.25 8.43
CA ILE A 204 0.70 -5.36 7.82
C ILE A 204 -0.73 -5.96 7.84
N PRO A 205 -1.00 -7.18 7.33
CA PRO A 205 -2.34 -7.78 7.40
C PRO A 205 -2.86 -7.88 8.83
N PHE A 206 -1.98 -8.15 9.78
CA PHE A 206 -2.34 -8.25 11.18
C PHE A 206 -2.82 -6.89 11.74
N CYS A 207 -2.10 -5.80 11.46
CA CYS A 207 -2.54 -4.45 11.84
C CYS A 207 -3.85 -4.05 11.15
N LEU A 208 -4.04 -4.41 9.87
CA LEU A 208 -5.27 -4.11 9.13
C LEU A 208 -6.49 -4.81 9.73
N VAL A 209 -6.35 -6.08 10.12
CA VAL A 209 -7.42 -6.85 10.78
C VAL A 209 -7.76 -6.26 12.16
N ALA A 210 -6.75 -5.80 12.91
CA ALA A 210 -6.97 -5.11 14.18
C ALA A 210 -7.69 -3.76 13.99
N GLU A 211 -7.32 -2.99 12.96
CA GLU A 211 -7.97 -1.75 12.57
C GLU A 211 -9.46 -1.98 12.22
N GLU A 212 -9.76 -2.97 11.38
CA GLU A 212 -11.14 -3.29 10.99
C GLU A 212 -11.98 -3.71 12.20
N ALA A 213 -11.40 -4.48 13.13
CA ALA A 213 -12.06 -4.86 14.38
C ALA A 213 -12.37 -3.65 15.27
N MET A 214 -11.46 -2.68 15.38
CA MET A 214 -11.68 -1.45 16.16
C MET A 214 -12.71 -0.53 15.51
N GLU A 215 -12.68 -0.36 14.19
CA GLU A 215 -13.66 0.45 13.46
C GLU A 215 -15.06 -0.10 13.65
N SER A 216 -15.22 -1.41 13.44
CA SER A 216 -16.52 -2.09 13.53
C SER A 216 -17.04 -2.24 14.96
N GLY A 217 -16.15 -2.48 15.94
CA GLY A 217 -16.52 -2.75 17.33
C GLY A 217 -16.67 -1.50 18.20
N VAL A 218 -15.95 -0.42 17.88
CA VAL A 218 -15.82 0.76 18.75
C VAL A 218 -16.15 2.05 18.01
N LEU A 219 -15.37 2.42 16.99
CA LEU A 219 -15.39 3.77 16.43
C LEU A 219 -16.71 4.11 15.75
N ARG A 220 -17.32 3.15 15.04
CA ARG A 220 -18.62 3.31 14.39
C ARG A 220 -19.79 3.54 15.36
N HIS A 221 -19.60 3.26 16.64
CA HIS A 221 -20.62 3.33 17.67
C HIS A 221 -20.48 4.51 18.63
N LEU A 222 -19.46 5.37 18.42
CA LEU A 222 -19.26 6.59 19.19
C LEU A 222 -20.28 7.68 18.78
N SER A 223 -20.54 8.62 19.69
CA SER A 223 -21.29 9.85 19.39
C SER A 223 -20.50 10.73 18.42
N LEU A 224 -21.12 11.74 17.80
CA LEU A 224 -20.46 12.58 16.79
C LEU A 224 -19.12 13.19 17.29
N SER A 225 -19.13 13.76 18.50
CA SER A 225 -17.93 14.34 19.12
C SER A 225 -16.91 13.26 19.53
N GLY A 226 -17.39 12.13 20.06
CA GLY A 226 -16.54 10.99 20.40
C GLY A 226 -15.89 10.37 19.16
N ARG A 227 -16.57 10.38 18.01
CA ARG A 227 -16.05 9.86 16.74
C ARG A 227 -14.96 10.74 16.17
N VAL A 228 -15.10 12.07 16.21
CA VAL A 228 -14.02 12.98 15.79
C VAL A 228 -12.75 12.72 16.60
N PHE A 229 -12.88 12.64 17.94
CA PHE A 229 -11.74 12.36 18.80
C PHE A 229 -11.17 10.94 18.58
N GLY A 230 -12.04 9.95 18.44
CA GLY A 230 -11.67 8.57 18.14
C GLY A 230 -10.94 8.42 16.79
N ASP A 231 -11.41 9.10 15.75
CA ASP A 231 -10.81 9.10 14.41
C ASP A 231 -9.41 9.72 14.45
N TRP A 232 -9.20 10.80 15.23
CA TRP A 232 -7.88 11.40 15.45
C TRP A 232 -6.91 10.46 16.17
N ILE A 233 -7.35 9.82 17.25
CA ILE A 233 -6.54 8.83 17.98
C ILE A 233 -6.21 7.64 17.09
N HIS A 234 -7.22 7.12 16.38
CA HIS A 234 -7.06 5.99 15.46
C HIS A 234 -6.05 6.31 14.36
N TRP A 235 -6.17 7.48 13.74
CA TRP A 235 -5.22 7.97 12.74
C TRP A 235 -3.80 8.07 13.31
N PHE A 236 -3.64 8.65 14.51
CA PHE A 236 -2.33 8.81 15.14
C PHE A 236 -1.67 7.45 15.44
N LEU A 237 -2.42 6.52 16.05
CA LEU A 237 -1.96 5.17 16.35
C LEU A 237 -1.61 4.39 15.07
N LYS A 238 -2.41 4.58 14.01
CA LYS A 238 -2.16 4.00 12.69
C LYS A 238 -0.85 4.53 12.08
N MET A 239 -0.60 5.83 12.14
CA MET A 239 0.65 6.42 11.67
C MET A 239 1.86 5.89 12.46
N MET A 240 1.75 5.79 13.79
CA MET A 240 2.79 5.19 14.63
C MET A 240 3.05 3.72 14.29
N ALA A 241 2.01 2.94 14.01
CA ALA A 241 2.16 1.56 13.58
C ALA A 241 2.89 1.46 12.24
N TYR A 242 2.59 2.33 11.27
CA TYR A 242 3.33 2.36 10.01
C TYR A 242 4.80 2.78 10.19
N ASP A 243 5.07 3.76 11.05
CA ASP A 243 6.45 4.19 11.35
C ASP A 243 7.29 3.04 11.91
N TYR A 244 6.72 2.31 12.85
CA TYR A 244 7.33 1.11 13.43
C TYR A 244 7.66 0.04 12.37
N LEU A 245 6.75 -0.19 11.42
CA LEU A 245 6.97 -1.12 10.32
C LEU A 245 8.03 -0.61 9.34
N CYS A 246 8.04 0.68 9.03
CA CYS A 246 9.02 1.31 8.15
C CYS A 246 10.47 1.13 8.62
N VAL A 247 10.71 1.02 9.94
CA VAL A 247 12.07 0.74 10.45
C VAL A 247 12.60 -0.61 9.95
N GLY A 248 11.74 -1.64 9.86
CA GLY A 248 12.14 -2.94 9.30
C GLY A 248 12.47 -2.86 7.81
N PHE A 249 11.77 -2.02 7.05
CA PHE A 249 12.11 -1.73 5.66
C PHE A 249 13.47 -1.05 5.52
N HIS A 250 13.81 -0.16 6.44
CA HIS A 250 15.09 0.52 6.35
C HIS A 250 16.28 -0.39 6.72
N LEU A 251 16.17 -1.08 7.85
CA LEU A 251 17.29 -1.85 8.40
C LEU A 251 17.67 -3.02 7.49
N ARG A 252 16.72 -3.53 6.68
CA ARG A 252 16.88 -4.63 5.69
C ARG A 252 17.29 -5.98 6.31
N THR A 253 17.96 -6.00 7.45
CA THR A 253 18.47 -7.17 8.16
C THR A 253 17.45 -7.71 9.16
N PHE A 254 17.45 -9.03 9.35
CA PHE A 254 16.63 -9.69 10.36
C PHE A 254 16.99 -9.21 11.76
N GLU A 255 18.29 -9.27 12.07
CA GLU A 255 18.83 -8.96 13.38
C GLU A 255 18.58 -7.51 13.78
N GLY A 256 18.83 -6.55 12.88
CA GLY A 256 18.55 -5.14 13.14
C GLY A 256 17.07 -4.90 13.42
N THR A 257 16.19 -5.50 12.62
CA THR A 257 14.73 -5.36 12.78
C THR A 257 14.25 -5.91 14.12
N ILE A 258 14.68 -7.14 14.47
CA ILE A 258 14.31 -7.78 15.73
C ILE A 258 14.91 -7.05 16.93
N ARG A 259 16.17 -6.59 16.84
CA ARG A 259 16.82 -5.78 17.88
C ARG A 259 16.04 -4.50 18.16
N TYR A 260 15.66 -3.79 17.11
CA TYR A 260 14.81 -2.60 17.22
C TYR A 260 13.45 -2.93 17.83
N TRP A 261 12.74 -3.94 17.31
CA TRP A 261 11.41 -4.33 17.81
C TRP A 261 11.42 -4.77 19.28
N ARG A 262 12.45 -5.52 19.69
CA ARG A 262 12.65 -5.89 21.09
C ARG A 262 12.91 -4.67 21.96
N SER A 263 13.67 -3.69 21.45
CA SER A 263 13.98 -2.46 22.19
C SER A 263 12.76 -1.58 22.48
N VAL A 264 11.68 -1.74 21.69
CA VAL A 264 10.39 -1.08 21.91
C VAL A 264 9.32 -2.06 22.41
N TYR A 265 9.74 -3.21 22.94
CA TYR A 265 8.90 -4.23 23.56
C TYR A 265 7.76 -4.77 22.68
N TYR A 266 7.97 -4.80 21.36
CA TYR A 266 6.93 -5.21 20.39
C TYR A 266 5.59 -4.46 20.59
N CYS A 267 5.64 -3.20 21.02
CA CYS A 267 4.47 -2.44 21.46
C CYS A 267 3.35 -2.39 20.40
N VAL A 268 3.69 -2.31 19.12
CA VAL A 268 2.72 -2.30 18.02
C VAL A 268 2.06 -3.67 17.81
N HIS A 269 2.81 -4.78 17.89
CA HIS A 269 2.22 -6.12 17.82
C HIS A 269 1.29 -6.39 19.00
N VAL A 270 1.73 -6.04 20.22
CA VAL A 270 0.92 -6.17 21.44
C VAL A 270 -0.33 -5.29 21.36
N GLY A 271 -0.19 -4.05 20.90
CA GLY A 271 -1.29 -3.13 20.68
C GLY A 271 -2.30 -3.66 19.66
N ALA A 272 -1.82 -4.19 18.53
CA ALA A 272 -2.68 -4.78 17.50
C ALA A 272 -3.46 -6.00 18.01
N VAL A 273 -2.85 -6.89 18.81
CA VAL A 273 -3.57 -7.98 19.50
C VAL A 273 -4.64 -7.40 20.41
N GLY A 274 -4.29 -6.42 21.24
CA GLY A 274 -5.23 -5.77 22.16
C GLY A 274 -6.43 -5.15 21.44
N PHE A 275 -6.18 -4.38 20.39
CA PHE A 275 -7.22 -3.76 19.56
C PHE A 275 -8.11 -4.79 18.87
N PHE A 276 -7.55 -5.87 18.35
CA PHE A 276 -8.32 -6.96 17.77
C PHE A 276 -9.27 -7.60 18.79
N VAL A 277 -8.77 -7.93 19.98
CA VAL A 277 -9.56 -8.55 21.06
C VAL A 277 -10.66 -7.60 21.52
N VAL A 278 -10.32 -6.34 21.82
CA VAL A 278 -11.28 -5.32 22.28
C VAL A 278 -12.36 -5.09 21.25
N GLY A 279 -12.00 -4.89 19.98
CA GLY A 279 -12.96 -4.70 18.89
C GLY A 279 -13.92 -5.87 18.74
N LYS A 280 -13.42 -7.11 18.77
CA LYS A 280 -14.25 -8.33 18.68
C LYS A 280 -15.17 -8.52 19.89
N VAL A 281 -14.67 -8.30 21.11
CA VAL A 281 -15.45 -8.46 22.34
C VAL A 281 -16.58 -7.44 22.40
N LEU A 282 -16.28 -6.16 22.17
CA LEU A 282 -17.29 -5.09 22.19
C LEU A 282 -18.31 -5.22 21.06
N GLY A 283 -17.86 -5.60 19.85
CA GLY A 283 -18.77 -5.91 18.74
C GLY A 283 -19.70 -7.10 19.05
N SER A 284 -19.18 -8.16 19.66
CA SER A 284 -19.97 -9.35 20.05
C SER A 284 -20.99 -9.06 21.15
N GLN A 285 -20.60 -8.32 22.20
CA GLN A 285 -21.53 -7.93 23.27
C GLN A 285 -22.69 -7.09 22.75
N ARG A 286 -22.41 -6.20 21.80
CA ARG A 286 -23.44 -5.33 21.21
C ARG A 286 -24.39 -6.08 20.29
N ASN A 287 -23.89 -7.03 19.50
CA ASN A 287 -24.73 -7.94 18.71
C ASN A 287 -25.65 -8.80 19.60
N ARG A 288 -25.15 -9.30 20.74
CA ARG A 288 -25.96 -10.02 21.73
C ARG A 288 -27.03 -9.14 22.39
N GLY A 289 -26.72 -7.88 22.68
CA GLY A 289 -27.69 -6.90 23.20
C GLY A 289 -28.82 -6.59 22.22
N SER A 290 -28.50 -6.43 20.93
CA SER A 290 -29.49 -6.22 19.86
C SER A 290 -30.44 -7.41 19.68
N LEU A 291 -29.91 -8.64 19.76
CA LEU A 291 -30.72 -9.86 19.69
C LEU A 291 -31.65 -10.03 20.90
N LYS A 292 -31.20 -9.68 22.12
CA LYS A 292 -32.07 -9.68 23.31
C LYS A 292 -33.15 -8.60 23.27
N GLY A 293 -32.85 -7.42 22.73
CA GLY A 293 -33.82 -6.33 22.58
C GLY A 293 -34.93 -6.61 21.57
N LYS A 294 -34.67 -7.42 20.54
CA LYS A 294 -35.69 -7.85 19.56
C LYS A 294 -36.58 -9.01 20.06
N GLY A 295 -36.18 -9.74 21.10
CA GLY A 295 -36.96 -10.84 21.69
C GLY A 295 -37.87 -10.45 22.84
N GLY A 296 -37.97 -9.15 23.18
CA GLY A 296 -38.63 -8.66 24.40
C GLY A 296 -39.98 -7.94 24.19
N THR A 297 -40.53 -7.89 22.98
CA THR A 297 -41.83 -7.27 22.73
C THR A 297 -42.91 -8.36 22.56
N PRO A 298 -43.79 -8.60 23.56
CA PRO A 298 -44.97 -9.42 23.32
C PRO A 298 -45.94 -8.59 22.46
N GLU A 299 -46.26 -9.13 21.29
CA GLU A 299 -47.26 -8.60 20.36
C GLU A 299 -48.65 -8.68 21.02
N ASN A 300 -49.04 -7.61 21.72
CA ASN A 300 -50.40 -7.46 22.22
C ASN A 300 -51.28 -6.93 21.09
N ARG A 301 -51.76 -7.84 20.22
CA ARG A 301 -52.78 -7.54 19.21
C ARG A 301 -54.00 -8.41 19.41
N GLN A 302 -54.69 -8.20 20.54
CA GLN A 302 -56.10 -8.54 20.70
C GLN A 302 -56.79 -7.44 21.50
N ARG A 303 -57.63 -6.65 20.81
CA ARG A 303 -58.85 -5.95 21.25
C ARG A 303 -59.03 -4.65 20.46
N GLN A 304 -59.88 -4.70 19.45
CA GLN A 304 -61.13 -3.94 19.47
C GLN A 304 -62.03 -4.50 18.37
N GLU A 305 -63.10 -5.15 18.84
CA GLU A 305 -64.37 -5.32 18.15
C GLU A 305 -64.99 -3.97 17.82
#